data_AF-A0A962H0D4-F1
#
_entry.id   AF-A0A962H0D4-F1
#
_cell.length_a   1.000
_cell.length_b   1.000
_cell.length_c   1.000
_cell.angle_alpha   90.00
_cell.angle_beta   90.00
_cell.angle_gamma   90.00
#
_symmetry.space_group_name_H-M   'P 1'
#
loop_
_entity.id
_entity.type
_entity.pdbx_description
1 polymer ?
#
loop_
_entity_poly.entity_id
_entity_poly.type
_entity_poly.pdbx_seq_one_letter_code
_entity_poly.pdbx_strand_id
1 'polypeptide(L)' 'MNYIAERRLEEKEARRKQIVDAAEEVYADTGWDELTIDQVARKARLSRALVYVYFKDKFDLHCAICERALLLL' A
#
# COMPACT_ATOMS: atom_id res chain seq x y z
N MET A 1 15.19 11.61 -21.97
CA MET A 1 14.67 11.30 -20.62
C MET A 1 13.74 12.43 -20.22
N ASN A 2 12.47 12.12 -19.95
CA ASN A 2 11.45 13.13 -19.66
C ASN A 2 11.33 13.27 -18.15
N TYR A 3 12.06 14.23 -17.58
CA TYR A 3 12.17 14.48 -16.14
C TYR A 3 10.81 14.53 -15.41
N ILE A 4 9.76 15.04 -16.07
CA ILE A 4 8.40 15.10 -15.50
C ILE A 4 7.78 13.70 -15.36
N ALA A 5 8.02 12.81 -16.32
CA ALA A 5 7.49 11.45 -16.27
C ALA A 5 8.19 10.61 -15.20
N GLU A 6 9.51 10.76 -15.06
CA GLU A 6 10.32 10.10 -14.02
C GLU A 6 9.85 10.50 -12.63
N ARG A 7 9.72 11.80 -12.36
CA ARG A 7 9.23 12.29 -11.06
C ARG A 7 7.83 11.78 -10.71
N ARG A 8 6.92 11.73 -11.68
CA ARG A 8 5.56 11.18 -11.46
C ARG A 8 5.59 9.69 -11.13
N LEU A 9 6.50 8.94 -11.74
CA LEU A 9 6.66 7.51 -11.45
C LEU A 9 7.20 7.32 -10.03
N GLU A 10 8.24 8.07 -9.65
CA GLU A 10 8.80 8.04 -8.28
C GLU A 10 7.74 8.38 -7.22
N GLU A 11 6.94 9.44 -7.45
CA GLU A 11 5.85 9.82 -6.54
C GLU A 11 4.79 8.73 -6.43
N LYS A 12 4.48 8.04 -7.53
CA LYS A 12 3.54 6.90 -7.56
C LYS A 12 4.09 5.71 -6.78
N GLU A 13 5.36 5.35 -6.98
CA GLU A 13 6.01 4.24 -6.27
C GLU A 13 6.13 4.53 -4.77
N ALA A 14 6.53 5.75 -4.40
CA ALA A 14 6.59 6.19 -3.01
C ALA A 14 5.20 6.11 -2.34
N ARG A 15 4.14 6.50 -3.06
CA ARG A 15 2.78 6.38 -2.56
C ARG A 15 2.34 4.94 -2.39
N ARG A 16 2.65 4.06 -3.35
CA ARG A 16 2.36 2.63 -3.25
C ARG A 16 3.06 2.05 -2.02
N LYS A 17 4.35 2.36 -1.83
CA LYS A 17 5.13 1.90 -0.67
C LYS A 17 4.52 2.36 0.65
N GLN A 18 4.15 3.63 0.78
CA GLN A 18 3.50 4.18 1.98
C GLN A 18 2.24 3.39 2.37
N ILE A 19 1.44 2.97 1.39
CA ILE A 19 0.23 2.19 1.65
C ILE A 19 0.59 0.79 2.16
N VAL A 20 1.58 0.13 1.56
CA VAL A 20 2.02 -1.21 2.01
C VAL A 20 2.65 -1.15 3.41
N ASP A 21 3.44 -0.11 3.71
CA ASP A 21 3.98 0.17 5.07
C ASP A 21 2.85 0.23 6.11
N ALA A 22 1.83 1.05 5.84
CA ALA A 22 0.68 1.15 6.72
C ALA A 22 -0.11 -0.17 6.83
N ALA A 23 -0.19 -0.94 5.75
CA ALA A 23 -0.90 -2.21 5.72
C ALA A 23 -0.20 -3.29 6.55
N GLU A 24 1.13 -3.35 6.52
CA GLU A 24 1.92 -4.24 7.38
C GLU A 24 1.76 -3.90 8.86
N GLU A 25 1.76 -2.61 9.21
CA GLU A 25 1.53 -2.20 10.60
C GLU A 25 0.12 -2.61 11.08
N VAL A 26 -0.91 -2.37 10.27
CA VAL A 26 -2.29 -2.79 10.62
C VAL A 26 -2.39 -4.33 10.69
N TYR A 27 -1.73 -5.04 9.78
CA TYR A 27 -1.69 -6.49 9.76
C TYR A 27 -1.02 -7.05 11.02
N ALA A 28 0.09 -6.46 11.47
CA ALA A 28 0.78 -6.85 12.70
C ALA A 28 -0.11 -6.68 13.94
N ASP A 29 -0.98 -5.66 13.96
CA ASP A 29 -1.88 -5.37 15.09
C ASP A 29 -3.15 -6.23 15.09
N THR A 30 -3.71 -6.56 13.92
CA THR A 30 -5.08 -7.12 13.79
C THR A 30 -5.15 -8.50 13.12
N GLY A 31 -4.08 -8.93 12.44
CA GLY A 31 -4.10 -10.12 11.60
C GLY A 31 -4.84 -9.92 10.27
N TRP A 32 -4.84 -10.95 9.42
CA TRP A 32 -5.37 -10.83 8.06
C TRP A 32 -6.87 -10.65 8.00
N ASP A 33 -7.63 -11.45 8.77
CA ASP A 33 -9.08 -11.49 8.66
C ASP A 33 -9.72 -10.16 9.05
N GLU A 34 -9.18 -9.49 10.06
CA GLU A 34 -9.69 -8.22 10.57
C GLU A 34 -9.15 -6.98 9.84
N LEU A 35 -8.07 -7.10 9.06
CA LEU A 35 -7.54 -5.98 8.29
C LEU A 35 -8.57 -5.43 7.29
N THR A 36 -8.75 -4.11 7.28
CA THR A 36 -9.61 -3.42 6.32
C THR A 36 -8.88 -2.29 5.59
N ILE A 37 -9.30 -2.02 4.35
CA ILE A 37 -8.76 -0.88 3.57
C ILE A 37 -8.98 0.46 4.31
N ASP A 38 -10.02 0.58 5.13
CA ASP A 38 -10.28 1.81 5.89
C ASP A 38 -9.24 2.04 6.99
N GLN A 39 -8.88 0.98 7.74
CA GLN A 39 -7.80 1.05 8.74
C GLN A 39 -6.46 1.41 8.07
N VAL A 40 -6.15 0.78 6.94
CA VAL A 40 -4.93 1.07 6.17
C VAL A 40 -4.91 2.52 5.69
N ALA A 41 -6.03 3.01 5.13
CA ALA A 41 -6.15 4.40 4.69
C ALA A 41 -5.91 5.38 5.86
N ARG A 42 -6.53 5.14 7.02
CA ARG A 42 -6.33 5.95 8.24
C ARG A 42 -4.88 5.93 8.69
N LYS A 43 -4.27 4.73 8.77
CA LYS A 43 -2.88 4.53 9.17
C LYS A 43 -1.91 5.26 8.23
N ALA A 44 -2.15 5.17 6.92
CA ALA A 44 -1.38 5.88 5.89
C ALA A 44 -1.68 7.39 5.83
N ARG A 45 -2.69 7.89 6.55
CA ARG A 45 -3.22 9.27 6.46
C ARG A 45 -3.69 9.63 5.05
N LEU A 46 -4.35 8.70 4.37
CA LEU A 46 -4.89 8.84 3.03
C LEU A 46 -6.42 8.69 3.01
N SER A 47 -7.05 9.14 1.93
CA SER A 47 -8.45 8.81 1.71
C SER A 47 -8.58 7.35 1.25
N ARG A 48 -9.70 6.72 1.62
CA ARG A 48 -10.05 5.37 1.14
C ARG A 48 -10.07 5.29 -0.38
N ALA A 49 -10.60 6.32 -1.04
CA ALA A 49 -10.63 6.41 -2.50
C ALA A 49 -9.21 6.39 -3.09
N LEU A 50 -8.25 7.09 -2.47
CA LEU A 50 -6.87 7.09 -2.95
C LEU A 50 -6.21 5.72 -2.79
N VAL A 51 -6.47 4.98 -1.71
CA VAL A 51 -5.95 3.62 -1.56
C VAL A 51 -6.45 2.71 -2.70
N TYR A 52 -7.73 2.84 -3.07
CA TYR A 52 -8.30 2.09 -4.20
C TYR A 52 -7.70 2.43 -5.57
N VAL A 53 -7.07 3.60 -5.73
CA VAL A 53 -6.32 3.92 -6.96
C VAL A 53 -5.07 3.03 -7.10
N TYR A 54 -4.49 2.60 -5.99
CA TYR A 54 -3.26 1.80 -5.96
C TYR A 54 -3.52 0.30 -5.77
N PHE A 55 -4.60 -0.05 -5.07
CA PHE A 55 -4.98 -1.42 -4.75
C PHE A 55 -6.46 -1.63 -4.98
N LYS A 56 -6.82 -2.44 -5.97
CA LYS A 56 -8.22 -2.61 -6.39
C LYS A 56 -9.12 -3.17 -5.27
N ASP A 57 -8.54 -3.99 -4.39
CA ASP A 57 -9.24 -4.68 -3.32
C ASP A 57 -8.26 -5.06 -2.19
N LYS A 58 -8.79 -5.64 -1.11
CA LYS A 58 -8.00 -6.14 0.01
C LYS A 58 -7.00 -7.21 -0.44
N PHE A 59 -7.37 -8.09 -1.38
CA PHE A 59 -6.50 -9.17 -1.84
C PHE A 59 -5.28 -8.66 -2.61
N ASP A 60 -5.44 -7.64 -3.45
CA ASP A 60 -4.34 -6.98 -4.17
C ASP A 60 -3.32 -6.35 -3.19
N LEU A 61 -3.81 -5.76 -2.10
CA LEU A 61 -2.97 -5.26 -1.02
C LEU A 61 -2.24 -6.41 -0.28
N HIS A 62 -2.90 -7.55 -0.10
CA HIS A 62 -2.28 -8.77 0.46
C HIS A 62 -1.09 -9.22 -0.38
N CYS A 63 -1.31 -9.35 -1.69
CA CYS A 63 -0.28 -9.80 -2.62
C CYS A 63 0.95 -8.88 -2.56
N ALA A 64 0.75 -7.56 -2.42
CA ALA A 64 1.86 -6.63 -2.30
C ALA A 64 2.64 -6.75 -0.98
N ILE A 65 1.97 -7.07 0.14
CA ILE A 65 2.64 -7.39 1.41
C ILE A 65 3.47 -8.68 1.22
N CYS A 66 2.88 -9.72 0.64
CA CYS A 66 3.58 -11.00 0.39
C CYS A 66 4.77 -10.83 -0.56
N GLU A 67 4.60 -10.06 -1.64
CA GLU A 67 5.66 -9.74 -2.60
C GLU A 67 6.83 -9.03 -1.90
N ARG A 68 6.53 -8.06 -1.03
CA ARG A 68 7.57 -7.41 -0.22
C ARG A 68 8.28 -8.37 0.72
N ALA A 69 7.53 -9.23 1.40
CA ALA A 69 8.11 -10.23 2.30
C ALA A 69 9.03 -11.21 1.56
N LEU A 70 8.66 -11.63 0.34
CA LEU A 70 9.47 -12.49 -0.52
C LEU A 70 10.80 -11.84 -0.94
N LEU A 71 10.82 -10.52 -1.15
CA LEU A 71 12.03 -9.77 -1.51
C LEU A 71 13.01 -9.59 -0.34
N LEU A 72 12.60 -9.88 0.90
CA LEU A 72 13.46 -9.82 2.09
C LEU A 72 14.15 -11.16 2.40
N LEU A 73 13.82 -12.22 1.67
CA LEU A 73 14.44 -13.55 1.76
C LEU A 73 15.62 -13.66 0.79
#